data_AF-A0A535DBT6-F1
#
_entry.id   AF-A0A535DBT6-F1
#
_cell.length_a   1.000
_cell.length_b   1.000
_cell.length_c   1.000
_cell.angle_alpha   90.00
_cell.angle_beta   90.00
_cell.angle_gamma   90.00
#
_symmetry.space_group_name_H-M   'P 1'
#
loop_
_entity.id
_entity.type
_entity.pdbx_description
1 polymer ?
#
loop_
_entity_poly.entity_id
_entity_poly.type
_entity_poly.pdbx_seq_one_letter_code
_entity_poly.pdbx_strand_id
1 'polypeptide(L)' 'MAYRLKISEKTVRNHVSNMYEKLDIYDRAQAVLYAVRKGLVEI' A
#
# COMPACT_ATOMS: atom_id res chain seq x y z
N MET A 1 -1.95 -10.76 -5.32
CA MET A 1 -2.00 -9.50 -6.11
C MET A 1 -1.02 -9.52 -7.28
N ALA A 2 0.19 -10.05 -7.11
CA ALA A 2 1.21 -10.13 -8.15
C ALA A 2 0.72 -10.74 -9.47
N TYR A 3 -0.03 -11.86 -9.40
CA TYR A 3 -0.63 -12.52 -10.58
C TYR A 3 -1.56 -11.60 -11.38
N ARG A 4 -2.44 -10.85 -10.71
CA ARG A 4 -3.38 -9.92 -11.37
C ARG A 4 -2.67 -8.81 -12.15
N LEU A 5 -1.50 -8.41 -11.65
CA LEU A 5 -0.68 -7.35 -12.23
C LEU A 5 0.45 -7.90 -13.13
N LYS A 6 0.56 -9.22 -13.30
CA LYS A 6 1.62 -9.91 -14.05
C LYS A 6 3.05 -9.49 -13.63
N ILE A 7 3.26 -9.21 -12.35
CA ILE A 7 4.57 -8.85 -11.77
C ILE A 7 5.00 -9.88 -10.71
N SER A 8 6.27 -9.83 -10.30
CA SER A 8 6.77 -10.69 -9.22
C SER A 8 6.29 -10.24 -7.84
N GLU A 9 6.25 -11.16 -6.88
CA GLU A 9 5.98 -10.82 -5.46
C GLU A 9 7.03 -9.83 -4.89
N LYS A 10 8.29 -9.91 -5.34
CA LYS A 10 9.33 -8.93 -4.99
C LYS A 10 8.98 -7.54 -5.49
N THR A 11 8.47 -7.44 -6.72
CA THR A 11 8.03 -6.18 -7.31
C THR A 11 6.86 -5.58 -6.52
N VAL A 12 5.88 -6.40 -6.11
CA VAL A 12 4.77 -5.95 -5.25
C VAL A 12 5.29 -5.38 -3.93
N ARG A 13 6.19 -6.10 -3.24
CA ARG A 13 6.78 -5.61 -1.99
C ARG A 13 7.49 -4.28 -2.17
N ASN A 14 8.27 -4.13 -3.23
CA ASN A 14 8.94 -2.87 -3.53
C ASN A 14 7.95 -1.72 -3.74
N HIS A 15 6.84 -1.95 -4.45
CA HIS A 15 5.80 -0.92 -4.62
C HIS A 15 5.15 -0.52 -3.29
N VAL A 16 4.86 -1.49 -2.41
CA VAL A 16 4.30 -1.20 -1.09
C VAL A 16 5.29 -0.41 -0.24
N SER A 17 6.55 -0.83 -0.17
CA SER A 17 7.61 -0.11 0.56
C SER A 17 7.80 1.32 0.04
N ASN A 18 7.89 1.50 -1.28
CA ASN A 18 8.03 2.83 -1.87
C ASN A 18 6.81 3.72 -1.62
N MET A 19 5.60 3.14 -1.61
CA MET A 19 4.38 3.88 -1.27
C MET A 19 4.38 4.30 0.19
N TYR A 20 4.83 3.43 1.09
CA TYR A 20 4.94 3.69 2.52
C TYR A 20 5.94 4.80 2.81
N GLU A 21 7.14 4.75 2.23
CA GLU A 21 8.15 5.81 2.34
C GLU A 21 7.63 7.16 1.84
N LYS A 22 6.99 7.18 0.67
CA LYS A 22 6.46 8.43 0.08
C LYS A 22 5.34 9.07 0.89
N LEU A 23 4.61 8.27 1.66
CA LEU A 23 3.47 8.71 2.45
C LEU A 23 3.80 8.84 3.95
N ASP A 24 5.06 8.59 4.34
CA ASP A 24 5.52 8.52 5.74
C ASP A 24 4.65 7.57 6.58
N ILE A 25 4.43 6.36 6.04
CA ILE A 25 3.63 5.28 6.63
C ILE A 25 4.56 4.13 6.99
N TYR A 26 4.45 3.62 8.21
CA TYR A 26 5.36 2.60 8.75
C TYR A 26 4.77 1.19 8.71
N ASP A 27 3.45 1.06 8.74
CA ASP A 27 2.79 -0.24 8.75
C ASP A 27 1.43 -0.24 8.02
N ARG A 28 0.83 -1.44 7.93
CA ARG A 28 -0.44 -1.64 7.26
C ARG A 28 -1.63 -1.00 7.98
N ALA A 29 -1.60 -0.92 9.31
CA ALA A 29 -2.69 -0.29 10.06
C ALA A 29 -2.74 1.21 9.78
N GLN A 30 -1.58 1.86 9.76
CA GLN A 30 -1.43 3.26 9.37
C GLN A 30 -1.87 3.48 7.91
N ALA A 31 -1.55 2.55 7.00
CA ALA A 31 -2.01 2.61 5.61
C ALA A 31 -3.55 2.57 5.48
N VAL A 32 -4.21 1.72 6.26
CA VAL A 32 -5.68 1.65 6.30
C VAL A 32 -6.24 2.96 6.84
N LEU A 33 -5.72 3.45 7.97
CA LEU A 33 -6.19 4.71 8.56
C LEU A 33 -5.94 5.91 7.65
N TYR A 34 -4.81 5.94 6.93
CA TYR A 34 -4.54 6.95 5.90
C TYR A 34 -5.61 6.92 4.81
N ALA A 35 -5.93 5.75 4.27
CA ALA A 35 -6.92 5.60 3.22
C ALA A 35 -8.32 6.07 3.66
N VAL A 36 -8.73 5.73 4.88
CA VAL A 36 -10.02 6.14 5.46
C VAL A 36 -10.08 7.66 5.63
N ARG A 37 -9.04 8.26 6.23
CA ARG A 37 -8.98 9.73 6.40
C ARG A 37 -8.97 10.51 5.08
N LYS A 38 -8.52 9.87 4.00
CA LYS A 38 -8.49 10.45 2.65
C LYS A 38 -9.75 10.13 1.83
N GLY A 39 -10.71 9.40 2.39
CA GLY A 39 -11.92 8.98 1.67
C GLY A 39 -11.64 8.00 0.52
N LEU A 40 -10.50 7.30 0.55
CA LEU A 40 -10.13 6.32 -0.47
C LEU A 40 -10.80 4.96 -0.25
N VAL A 41 -11.23 4.69 0.99
CA VAL A 41 -11.89 3.45 1.40
C VAL A 41 -12.94 3.80 2.46
N GLU A 42 -14.15 3.26 2.29
CA GLU A 42 -15.18 3.23 3.33
C GLU A 42 -15.04 1.92 4.12
N ILE A 43 -15.22 1.99 5.45
CA ILE A 43 -15.23 0.82 6.35
C ILE A 43 -16.64 0.28 6.44
#